data_AF-A0A7X0LET2-F1
#
_entry.id   AF-A0A7X0LET2-F1
#
_cell.length_a   1.000
_cell.length_b   1.000
_cell.length_c   1.000
_cell.angle_alpha   90.00
_cell.angle_beta   90.00
_cell.angle_gamma   90.00
#
_symmetry.space_group_name_H-M   'P 1'
#
loop_
_entity.id
_entity.type
_entity.pdbx_description
1 polymer ?
#
loop_
_entity_poly.entity_id
_entity_poly.type
_entity_poly.pdbx_seq_one_letter_code
_entity_poly.pdbx_strand_id
1 'polypeptide(L)'
;MTWQAGWGRFREIRVQCREQLRHLRLHGSVGAYVDGELAPARRAELAAHLVRCWACSVQAETLRLVKRSLRGGPLRAPVSLSEIRIRRFAARLAAPEGSGPSGPR
;
A
#
# COMPACT_ATOMS: atom_id res chain seq x y z
N MET A 1 -24.46 8.85 50.42
CA MET A 1 -24.78 7.71 49.53
C MET A 1 -24.44 8.07 48.07
N THR A 2 -23.15 8.08 47.68
CA THR A 2 -22.71 8.47 46.31
C THR A 2 -21.74 7.48 45.66
N TRP A 3 -21.71 6.22 46.13
CA TRP A 3 -20.83 5.19 45.56
C TRP A 3 -21.31 4.67 44.19
N GLN A 4 -22.61 4.77 43.86
CA GLN A 4 -23.15 4.23 42.59
C GLN A 4 -22.69 5.02 41.34
N ALA A 5 -22.41 6.32 41.47
CA ALA A 5 -21.95 7.16 40.35
C ALA A 5 -20.51 6.88 39.90
N GLY A 6 -19.70 6.24 40.76
CA GLY A 6 -18.33 5.83 40.43
C GLY A 6 -18.29 4.62 39.49
N TRP A 7 -19.15 3.62 39.72
CA TRP A 7 -19.14 2.36 38.96
C TRP A 7 -19.55 2.52 37.49
N GLY A 8 -20.47 3.43 37.18
CA GLY A 8 -20.85 3.75 35.80
C GLY A 8 -19.68 4.36 35.01
N ARG A 9 -18.98 5.32 35.61
CA ARG A 9 -17.84 6.02 35.01
C ARG A 9 -16.64 5.09 34.79
N PHE A 10 -16.36 4.21 35.74
CA PHE A 10 -15.32 3.17 35.59
C PHE A 10 -15.65 2.16 34.47
N ARG A 11 -16.93 1.88 34.22
CA ARG A 11 -17.37 0.95 33.17
C ARG A 11 -17.22 1.58 31.79
N GLU A 12 -17.59 2.86 31.64
CA GLU A 12 -17.38 3.65 30.41
C GLU A 12 -15.90 3.78 30.04
N ILE A 13 -15.05 4.19 30.99
CA ILE A 13 -13.61 4.32 30.77
C ILE A 13 -13.02 2.98 30.28
N ARG A 14 -13.46 1.86 30.84
CA ARG A 14 -13.00 0.53 30.45
C ARG A 14 -13.41 0.12 29.03
N VAL A 15 -14.62 0.49 28.59
CA VAL A 15 -15.08 0.26 27.21
C VAL A 15 -14.27 1.11 26.24
N GLN A 16 -14.04 2.37 26.57
CA GLN A 16 -13.32 3.32 25.72
C GLN A 16 -11.85 2.92 25.56
N CYS A 17 -11.16 2.56 26.65
CA CYS A 17 -9.79 2.02 26.58
C CYS A 17 -9.71 0.71 25.78
N ARG A 18 -10.73 -0.15 25.88
CA ARG A 18 -10.76 -1.42 25.13
C ARG A 18 -10.88 -1.19 23.62
N GLU A 19 -11.69 -0.23 23.19
CA GLU A 19 -11.81 0.14 21.77
C GLU A 19 -10.56 0.83 21.23
N GLN A 20 -9.91 1.70 22.02
CA GLN A 20 -8.62 2.29 21.64
C GLN A 20 -7.52 1.25 21.48
N LEU A 21 -7.40 0.30 22.41
CA LEU A 21 -6.44 -0.80 22.31
C LEU A 21 -6.75 -1.70 21.11
N ARG A 22 -8.03 -1.93 20.81
CA ARG A 22 -8.45 -2.71 19.63
C ARG A 22 -8.03 -2.01 18.34
N HIS A 23 -8.22 -0.69 18.26
CA HIS A 23 -7.74 0.11 17.14
C HIS A 23 -6.23 0.01 16.97
N LEU A 24 -5.43 0.24 18.02
CA LEU A 24 -3.97 0.16 17.95
C LEU A 24 -3.46 -1.21 17.49
N ARG A 25 -4.05 -2.30 18.00
CA ARG A 25 -3.66 -3.67 17.62
C ARG A 25 -3.97 -3.99 16.16
N LEU A 26 -5.13 -3.53 15.68
CA LEU A 26 -5.66 -3.90 14.38
C LEU A 26 -5.21 -2.95 13.25
N HIS A 27 -4.92 -1.69 13.57
CA HIS A 27 -4.45 -0.68 12.60
C HIS A 27 -3.19 -1.14 11.86
N GLY A 28 -2.22 -1.75 12.56
CA GLY A 28 -1.02 -2.31 11.93
C GLY A 28 -1.28 -3.47 10.97
N SER A 29 -2.44 -4.11 11.02
CA SER A 29 -2.82 -5.25 10.17
C SER A 29 -3.59 -4.85 8.91
N VAL A 30 -3.91 -3.56 8.73
CA VAL A 30 -4.71 -3.08 7.59
C VAL A 30 -4.00 -3.32 6.25
N GLY A 31 -2.68 -3.15 6.19
CA GLY A 31 -1.89 -3.46 4.99
C GLY A 31 -2.04 -4.92 4.56
N ALA A 32 -1.64 -5.83 5.46
CA ALA A 32 -1.73 -7.28 5.26
C ALA A 32 -3.16 -7.75 4.93
N TYR A 33 -4.19 -7.11 5.48
CA TYR A 33 -5.57 -7.40 5.11
C TYR A 33 -5.89 -7.04 3.65
N VAL A 34 -5.45 -5.87 3.19
CA VAL A 34 -5.66 -5.44 1.80
C VAL A 34 -4.85 -6.30 0.84
N ASP A 35 -3.67 -6.80 1.26
CA ASP A 35 -2.88 -7.78 0.50
C ASP A 35 -3.45 -9.21 0.53
N GLY A 36 -4.36 -9.50 1.46
CA GLY A 36 -4.93 -10.83 1.62
C GLY A 36 -4.04 -11.81 2.38
N GLU A 37 -3.05 -11.30 3.12
CA GLU A 37 -2.02 -12.07 3.83
C GLU A 37 -2.43 -12.49 5.25
N LEU A 38 -3.60 -12.05 5.73
CA LEU A 38 -4.08 -12.43 7.06
C LEU A 38 -4.72 -13.82 7.07
N ALA A 39 -4.42 -14.59 8.11
CA ALA A 39 -5.13 -15.83 8.43
C ALA A 39 -6.64 -15.58 8.57
N PRO A 40 -7.51 -16.56 8.22
CA PRO A 40 -8.97 -16.35 8.14
C PRO A 40 -9.60 -15.73 9.40
N ALA A 41 -9.19 -16.21 10.59
CA ALA A 41 -9.69 -15.68 11.86
C ALA A 41 -9.34 -14.19 12.08
N ARG A 42 -8.10 -13.80 11.77
CA ARG A 42 -7.64 -12.41 11.86
C ARG A 42 -8.27 -11.52 10.81
N ARG A 43 -8.48 -12.05 9.61
CA ARG A 43 -9.20 -11.36 8.53
C ARG A 43 -10.63 -11.03 8.94
N ALA A 44 -11.35 -11.97 9.55
CA ALA A 44 -12.70 -11.76 10.03
C ALA A 44 -12.76 -10.72 11.18
N GLU A 45 -11.83 -10.79 12.13
CA GLU A 45 -11.72 -9.81 13.22
C GLU A 45 -11.49 -8.39 12.69
N LEU A 46 -10.58 -8.22 11.73
CA LEU A 46 -10.32 -6.91 11.16
C LEU A 46 -11.49 -6.43 10.30
N ALA A 47 -12.14 -7.30 9.52
CA ALA A 47 -13.34 -6.93 8.77
C ALA A 47 -14.44 -6.37 9.68
N ALA A 48 -14.68 -6.98 10.83
CA ALA A 48 -15.63 -6.47 11.83
C ALA A 48 -15.21 -5.11 12.42
N HIS A 49 -13.91 -4.87 12.59
CA HIS A 49 -13.38 -3.58 13.05
C HIS A 49 -13.57 -2.48 12.00
N LEU A 50 -13.32 -2.77 10.72
CA LEU A 50 -13.46 -1.79 9.63
C LEU A 50 -14.91 -1.24 9.54
N VAL A 51 -15.91 -2.09 9.77
CA VAL A 51 -17.34 -1.65 9.80
C VAL A 51 -17.59 -0.53 10.83
N ARG A 52 -16.80 -0.47 11.91
CA ARG A 52 -17.02 0.45 13.04
C ARG A 52 -15.99 1.57 13.15
N CYS A 53 -14.81 1.37 12.57
CA CYS A 53 -13.71 2.34 12.65
C CYS A 53 -13.53 3.06 11.32
N TRP A 54 -13.96 4.33 11.31
CA TRP A 54 -13.82 5.19 10.13
C TRP A 54 -12.35 5.33 9.69
N ALA A 55 -11.42 5.56 10.62
CA ALA A 55 -10.00 5.75 10.30
C ALA A 55 -9.38 4.53 9.60
N CYS A 56 -9.58 3.33 10.13
CA CYS A 56 -9.06 2.10 9.52
C CYS A 56 -9.75 1.79 8.18
N SER A 57 -11.03 2.12 8.03
CA SER A 57 -11.74 1.98 6.76
C SER A 57 -11.18 2.90 5.67
N VAL A 58 -10.94 4.16 6.00
CA VAL A 58 -10.30 5.12 5.09
C VAL A 58 -8.91 4.63 4.68
N GLN A 59 -8.11 4.17 5.64
CA GLN A 59 -6.77 3.62 5.35
C GLN A 59 -6.84 2.40 4.42
N ALA A 60 -7.75 1.45 4.68
CA ALA A 60 -7.94 0.27 3.85
C ALA A 60 -8.33 0.64 2.41
N GLU A 61 -9.23 1.60 2.23
CA GLU A 61 -9.66 2.05 0.91
C GLU A 61 -8.55 2.79 0.17
N THR A 62 -7.82 3.68 0.83
CA THR A 62 -6.65 4.35 0.27
C THR A 62 -5.63 3.34 -0.27
N LEU A 63 -5.33 2.29 0.49
CA LEU A 63 -4.41 1.24 0.04
C LEU A 63 -4.95 0.46 -1.17
N ARG A 64 -6.26 0.20 -1.25
CA ARG A 64 -6.87 -0.43 -2.43
C ARG A 64 -6.76 0.46 -3.66
N LEU A 65 -7.01 1.77 -3.50
CA LEU A 65 -6.91 2.73 -4.59
C LEU A 65 -5.48 2.84 -5.10
N VAL A 66 -4.49 2.94 -4.20
CA VAL A 66 -3.06 2.94 -4.57
C VAL A 66 -2.69 1.65 -5.31
N LYS A 67 -3.11 0.48 -4.81
CA LYS A 67 -2.86 -0.78 -5.51
C LYS A 67 -3.50 -0.80 -6.90
N ARG A 68 -4.70 -0.27 -7.04
CA ARG A 68 -5.40 -0.20 -8.33
C ARG A 68 -4.68 0.74 -9.30
N SER A 69 -4.22 1.90 -8.84
CA SER A 69 -3.48 2.84 -9.68
C SER A 69 -2.15 2.24 -10.16
N LEU A 70 -1.47 1.48 -9.29
CA LEU A 70 -0.22 0.80 -9.64
C LEU A 70 -0.43 -0.37 -10.62
N ARG A 71 -1.54 -1.11 -10.53
CA ARG A 71 -1.87 -2.19 -11.49
C ARG A 71 -2.04 -1.69 -12.92
N GLY A 72 -2.49 -0.45 -13.09
CA GLY A 72 -2.59 0.17 -14.41
C GLY A 72 -1.23 0.37 -15.09
N GLY A 73 -0.14 0.41 -14.30
CA GLY A 73 1.21 0.73 -14.75
C GLY A 73 1.29 2.08 -15.48
N PRO A 74 2.48 2.62 -15.75
CA PRO A 74 2.59 3.48 -16.92
C PRO A 74 2.25 2.61 -18.13
N LEU A 75 1.33 3.07 -19.01
CA LEU A 75 1.00 2.41 -20.29
C LEU A 75 2.25 2.06 -21.12
N ARG A 76 3.38 2.72 -20.81
CA ARG A 76 4.71 2.40 -21.32
C ARG A 76 5.72 2.58 -20.20
N ALA A 77 6.38 1.50 -19.78
CA ALA A 77 7.56 1.63 -18.93
C ALA A 77 8.60 2.54 -19.61
N PRO A 78 9.29 3.43 -18.88
CA PRO A 78 10.42 4.15 -19.44
C PRO A 78 11.42 3.15 -20.01
N VAL A 79 11.85 3.36 -21.26
CA VAL A 79 12.92 2.57 -21.88
C VAL A 79 14.14 2.61 -20.97
N SER A 80 14.61 1.44 -20.55
CA SER A 80 15.78 1.37 -19.66
C SER A 80 17.02 1.90 -20.38
N LEU A 81 17.98 2.47 -19.63
CA LEU A 81 19.26 2.87 -20.22
C LEU A 81 19.99 1.67 -20.88
N SER A 82 19.83 0.47 -20.32
CA SER A 82 20.35 -0.77 -20.90
C SER A 82 19.74 -1.06 -22.26
N GLU A 83 18.42 -0.94 -22.40
CA GLU A 83 17.72 -1.11 -23.68
C GLU A 83 18.17 -0.08 -24.72
N ILE A 84 18.30 1.19 -24.33
CA ILE A 84 18.81 2.26 -25.21
C ILE A 84 20.22 1.91 -25.71
N ARG A 85 21.11 1.43 -24.83
CA ARG A 85 22.48 1.03 -25.20
C ARG A 85 22.50 -0.15 -26.16
N ILE A 86 21.69 -1.19 -25.90
CA ILE A 86 21.59 -2.38 -26.77
C ILE A 86 21.13 -1.96 -28.16
N ARG A 87 20.08 -1.13 -28.26
CA ARG A 87 19.59 -0.63 -29.55
C ARG A 87 20.65 0.16 -30.31
N ARG A 88 21.39 1.05 -29.62
CA ARG A 88 22.48 1.81 -30.24
C ARG A 88 23.65 0.92 -30.68
N PHE A 89 23.95 -0.13 -29.94
CA PHE A 89 24.97 -1.09 -30.31
C PHE A 89 24.54 -1.92 -31.53
N ALA A 90 23.32 -2.46 -31.52
CA ALA A 90 22.75 -3.20 -32.65
C ALA A 90 22.70 -2.33 -33.93
N ALA A 91 22.31 -1.06 -33.82
CA ALA A 91 22.33 -0.12 -34.94
C ALA A 91 23.74 0.11 -35.52
N ARG A 92 24.78 0.08 -34.69
CA ARG A 92 26.18 0.16 -35.15
C ARG A 92 26.63 -1.10 -35.87
N LEU A 93 26.20 -2.28 -35.41
CA LEU A 93 26.49 -3.54 -36.09
C LEU A 93 25.74 -3.68 -37.42
N ALA A 94 24.52 -3.13 -37.50
CA ALA A 94 23.70 -3.16 -38.70
C ALA A 94 24.07 -2.07 -39.72
N ALA A 95 24.90 -1.10 -39.35
CA ALA A 95 25.38 -0.10 -40.28
C ALA A 95 26.35 -0.75 -41.28
N PRO A 96 26.17 -0.55 -42.60
CA PRO A 96 27.10 -1.07 -43.59
C PRO A 96 28.49 -0.45 -43.36
N GLU A 97 29.53 -1.28 -43.45
CA GLU A 97 30.91 -0.85 -43.28
C GLU A 97 31.27 0.21 -44.33
N GLY A 98 31.26 1.49 -43.93
CA GLY A 98 31.55 2.60 -44.84
C GLY A 98 31.14 4.00 -44.39
N SER A 99 30.18 4.15 -43.45
CA SER A 99 29.80 5.47 -42.94
C SER A 99 30.49 5.81 -41.62
N GLY A 100 31.80 6.09 -41.67
CA GLY A 100 32.53 6.64 -40.54
C GLY A 100 32.10 8.10 -40.25
N PRO A 101 32.06 8.56 -38.99
CA PRO A 101 31.77 9.95 -38.67
C PRO A 101 32.94 10.86 -39.08
N SER A 102 32.70 11.79 -40.01
CA SER A 102 33.59 12.95 -40.20
C SER A 102 33.51 13.84 -38.96
N GLY A 103 34.44 13.67 -38.02
CA GLY A 103 34.59 14.59 -36.90
C GLY A 103 35.15 15.95 -37.38
N PRO A 104 34.64 17.10 -36.89
CA PRO A 104 35.20 18.40 -37.22
C PRO A 104 36.55 18.61 -36.50
N ARG A 105 37.47 19.26 -37.21
CA ARG A 105 38.83 19.61 -36.78
C ARG A 105 38.86 20.89 -35.96
#